data_AF-A0A969UMV8-F1
#
_entry.id   AF-A0A969UMV8-F1
#
_cell.length_a   1.000
_cell.length_b   1.000
_cell.length_c   1.000
_cell.angle_alpha   90.00
_cell.angle_beta   90.00
_cell.angle_gamma   90.00
#
_symmetry.space_group_name_H-M   'P 1'
#
loop_
_entity.id
_entity.type
_entity.pdbx_description
1 polymer ?
#
loop_
_entity_poly.entity_id
_entity_poly.type
_entity_poly.pdbx_seq_one_letter_code
_entity_poly.pdbx_strand_id
1 'polypeptide(L)'
;MNRRPDAETNGKPQMNGNGKNGKGKLPYPYTEFERRRFSKSPIRWISSLFPIAVFCLAVGVAIAVTMRDSKRPSPGVATVQAEAFRWAVNRAMSAAELTQIAASEEEWNTIATWWQEASDFMKAVPDSHPKYEIAQSRVSEYQSNREYAQTKANASTIVTDPSTNLWSVGSRKTDVLRIQGPPSREPSRYDALCQEVLHFENSTVELSNGIVTKYDDSDRNLKVAPEDVPTTSPSGSPYVWTLGSTREEVFRVQGTPDRISSYESLNRETLYYGNSTIELTDDRVTGYSNLGNSLRVSVEAAASGATSPFWTIGSQREDVFRIQGTPEQISLDDSLCREVLRYGNSSVELKNGLVTGYDNLGNNLRVRVE
;
A
#
# COMPACT_ATOMS: atom_id res chain seq x y z
N MET A 1 -37.39 -27.48 -58.59
CA MET A 1 -38.41 -28.46 -58.20
C MET A 1 -39.03 -28.04 -56.86
N ASN A 2 -40.27 -28.48 -56.62
CA ASN A 2 -41.06 -28.51 -55.37
C ASN A 2 -40.27 -28.46 -54.02
N ARG A 3 -40.79 -27.86 -52.93
CA ARG A 3 -42.17 -27.34 -52.67
C ARG A 3 -42.20 -26.27 -51.55
N ARG A 4 -43.07 -25.27 -51.70
CA ARG A 4 -43.82 -24.53 -50.64
C ARG A 4 -45.11 -25.34 -50.30
N PRO A 5 -46.06 -24.88 -49.45
CA PRO A 5 -46.12 -23.66 -48.61
C PRO A 5 -45.91 -24.05 -47.11
N ASP A 6 -46.44 -23.49 -46.01
CA ASP A 6 -47.49 -22.49 -45.66
C ASP A 6 -47.02 -21.69 -44.40
N ALA A 7 -47.47 -20.49 -44.00
CA ALA A 7 -48.68 -19.67 -44.24
C ALA A 7 -49.90 -20.01 -43.32
N GLU A 8 -50.71 -19.08 -42.80
CA GLU A 8 -50.51 -17.63 -42.57
C GLU A 8 -51.46 -17.09 -41.45
N THR A 9 -51.30 -15.80 -41.12
CA THR A 9 -52.15 -14.90 -40.30
C THR A 9 -53.63 -15.25 -40.04
N ASN A 10 -54.14 -14.94 -38.84
CA ASN A 10 -54.95 -13.72 -38.54
C ASN A 10 -55.45 -13.66 -37.07
N GLY A 11 -55.87 -12.48 -36.57
CA GLY A 11 -56.67 -12.40 -35.32
C GLY A 11 -56.54 -11.16 -34.42
N LYS A 12 -57.10 -10.01 -34.82
CA LYS A 12 -57.62 -8.90 -33.97
C LYS A 12 -58.93 -8.42 -34.65
N PRO A 13 -59.95 -7.82 -33.98
CA PRO A 13 -59.78 -6.89 -32.84
C PRO A 13 -60.93 -6.81 -31.78
N GLN A 14 -60.80 -5.89 -30.80
CA GLN A 14 -61.85 -5.30 -29.92
C GLN A 14 -62.53 -6.26 -28.90
N MET A 15 -63.27 -5.83 -27.84
CA MET A 15 -63.67 -4.51 -27.30
C MET A 15 -63.85 -4.57 -25.75
N ASN A 16 -63.80 -3.41 -25.08
CA ASN A 16 -64.47 -2.98 -23.83
C ASN A 16 -64.91 -3.98 -22.70
N GLY A 17 -64.65 -3.62 -21.43
CA GLY A 17 -65.33 -4.24 -20.27
C GLY A 17 -64.80 -3.81 -18.89
N ASN A 18 -65.63 -3.15 -18.06
CA ASN A 18 -65.30 -2.69 -16.71
C ASN A 18 -66.10 -3.48 -15.65
N GLY A 19 -65.45 -4.11 -14.66
CA GLY A 19 -66.13 -4.96 -13.67
C GLY A 19 -65.29 -5.29 -12.42
N LYS A 20 -65.71 -4.78 -11.25
CA LYS A 20 -65.07 -4.97 -9.94
C LYS A 20 -65.35 -6.37 -9.36
N ASN A 21 -64.45 -6.92 -8.51
CA ASN A 21 -64.70 -7.01 -7.04
C ASN A 21 -63.68 -7.83 -6.22
N GLY A 22 -63.09 -7.18 -5.19
CA GLY A 22 -62.65 -7.80 -3.93
C GLY A 22 -61.28 -8.53 -3.92
N LYS A 23 -60.59 -8.70 -2.78
CA LYS A 23 -60.67 -8.10 -1.42
C LYS A 23 -59.22 -8.06 -0.86
N GLY A 24 -58.81 -7.23 0.10
CA GLY A 24 -59.55 -6.32 1.00
C GLY A 24 -58.69 -5.14 1.51
N LYS A 25 -58.98 -4.59 2.70
CA LYS A 25 -58.39 -3.34 3.24
C LYS A 25 -57.96 -3.46 4.72
N LEU A 26 -56.91 -2.69 5.08
CA LEU A 26 -56.74 -1.70 6.19
C LEU A 26 -57.83 -1.63 7.30
N PRO A 27 -57.55 -1.14 8.55
CA PRO A 27 -56.53 -0.14 8.93
C PRO A 27 -55.83 -0.31 10.34
N TYR A 28 -55.17 0.76 10.83
CA TYR A 28 -54.52 0.94 12.15
C TYR A 28 -55.48 0.93 13.36
N PRO A 29 -54.97 0.89 14.62
CA PRO A 29 -54.78 2.16 15.37
C PRO A 29 -53.52 2.25 16.26
N TYR A 30 -53.33 3.42 16.90
CA TYR A 30 -52.31 3.74 17.92
C TYR A 30 -53.02 4.13 19.24
N THR A 31 -52.53 3.70 20.41
CA THR A 31 -53.08 4.11 21.72
C THR A 31 -52.01 4.27 22.81
N GLU A 32 -52.06 5.41 23.50
CA GLU A 32 -51.56 5.66 24.87
C GLU A 32 -52.46 4.92 25.90
N PHE A 33 -52.15 4.69 27.18
CA PHE A 33 -51.32 5.39 28.17
C PHE A 33 -51.09 4.44 29.38
N GLU A 34 -49.97 4.48 30.10
CA GLU A 34 -50.01 4.53 31.58
C GLU A 34 -48.68 5.02 32.20
N ARG A 35 -48.75 5.67 33.36
CA ARG A 35 -47.57 6.16 34.13
C ARG A 35 -47.47 5.42 35.45
N ARG A 36 -46.30 4.84 35.76
CA ARG A 36 -45.90 4.51 37.14
C ARG A 36 -44.60 5.22 37.51
N ARG A 37 -44.48 5.55 38.81
CA ARG A 37 -43.48 6.49 39.35
C ARG A 37 -42.34 5.77 40.08
N PHE A 38 -41.17 6.40 40.04
CA PHE A 38 -40.08 6.40 41.04
C PHE A 38 -39.68 5.08 41.72
N SER A 39 -38.41 4.72 41.52
CA SER A 39 -37.46 4.58 42.64
C SER A 39 -36.12 5.25 42.27
N LYS A 40 -35.21 5.44 43.23
CA LYS A 40 -33.91 6.11 43.04
C LYS A 40 -32.74 5.21 43.44
N SER A 41 -31.62 5.31 42.70
CA SER A 41 -30.24 4.94 43.09
C SER A 41 -29.95 3.45 43.40
N PRO A 42 -28.66 3.00 43.41
CA PRO A 42 -27.45 3.53 42.75
C PRO A 42 -26.57 2.48 41.99
N ILE A 43 -25.80 2.97 40.99
CA ILE A 43 -24.43 2.56 40.56
C ILE A 43 -24.08 1.05 40.38
N ARG A 44 -23.65 0.67 39.16
CA ARG A 44 -22.41 -0.09 38.80
C ARG A 44 -22.52 -0.83 37.43
N TRP A 45 -22.40 -0.13 36.29
CA TRP A 45 -22.24 -0.80 34.98
C TRP A 45 -21.23 -0.08 34.06
N ILE A 46 -20.11 -0.76 33.84
CA ILE A 46 -19.26 -0.85 32.63
C ILE A 46 -19.22 0.38 31.70
N SER A 47 -18.11 1.13 31.75
CA SER A 47 -17.76 2.15 30.75
C SER A 47 -17.13 1.50 29.51
N SER A 48 -17.96 1.16 28.52
CA SER A 48 -17.48 0.67 27.22
C SER A 48 -17.31 1.83 26.22
N LEU A 49 -16.18 1.84 25.52
CA LEU A 49 -15.92 2.43 24.19
C LEU A 49 -16.64 3.75 23.84
N PHE A 50 -15.89 4.86 23.89
CA PHE A 50 -16.13 6.02 23.02
C PHE A 50 -15.13 6.00 21.84
N PRO A 51 -15.52 6.44 20.63
CA PRO A 51 -14.63 6.42 19.47
C PRO A 51 -13.52 7.48 19.59
N ILE A 52 -12.33 7.15 19.07
CA ILE A 52 -11.21 8.09 18.92
C ILE A 52 -11.50 8.99 17.71
N ALA A 53 -12.37 9.98 17.89
CA ALA A 53 -12.76 10.92 16.86
C ALA A 53 -13.01 12.32 17.46
N VAL A 54 -12.39 13.34 16.85
CA VAL A 54 -12.61 14.78 17.08
C VAL A 54 -12.34 15.28 18.51
N PHE A 55 -11.08 15.67 18.81
CA PHE A 55 -10.81 16.82 19.70
C PHE A 55 -9.42 17.46 19.48
N CYS A 56 -9.28 18.18 18.37
CA CYS A 56 -8.17 19.12 18.11
C CYS A 56 -8.72 20.45 17.58
N LEU A 57 -9.40 21.21 18.45
CA LEU A 57 -9.93 22.53 18.11
C LEU A 57 -9.47 23.60 19.10
N ALA A 58 -8.77 24.59 18.55
CA ALA A 58 -8.40 25.91 19.07
C ALA A 58 -8.49 26.22 20.58
N VAL A 59 -7.34 26.58 21.16
CA VAL A 59 -7.23 27.75 22.06
C VAL A 59 -6.05 28.60 21.61
N GLY A 60 -6.26 29.92 21.50
CA GLY A 60 -5.20 30.90 21.37
C GLY A 60 -5.30 31.90 22.53
N VAL A 61 -4.19 32.13 23.23
CA VAL A 61 -4.06 33.17 24.26
C VAL A 61 -2.72 33.89 24.03
N ALA A 62 -2.75 35.22 24.00
CA ALA A 62 -1.55 36.02 24.00
C ALA A 62 -1.14 36.33 25.44
N ILE A 63 0.13 36.07 25.79
CA ILE A 63 0.73 36.51 27.05
C ILE A 63 1.99 37.30 26.71
N ALA A 64 1.99 38.59 27.04
CA ALA A 64 3.19 39.42 26.95
C ALA A 64 4.05 39.20 28.20
N VAL A 65 5.28 38.71 28.02
CA VAL A 65 6.28 38.56 29.08
C VAL A 65 7.48 39.44 28.77
N THR A 66 7.99 40.14 29.77
CA THR A 66 9.09 41.10 29.64
C THR A 66 10.43 40.41 29.40
N MET A 67 11.21 40.91 28.44
CA MET A 67 12.56 40.41 28.18
C MET A 67 13.52 40.75 29.32
N ARG A 68 14.20 39.75 29.90
CA ARG A 68 15.51 39.87 30.55
C ARG A 68 16.38 38.65 30.24
N ASP A 69 17.64 38.94 29.93
CA ASP A 69 18.80 38.07 29.68
C ASP A 69 18.58 36.56 29.45
N SER A 70 18.40 36.19 28.17
CA SER A 70 18.61 34.81 27.70
C SER A 70 20.02 34.64 27.15
N LYS A 71 20.86 33.90 27.89
CA LYS A 71 22.20 33.44 27.45
C LYS A 71 22.07 32.66 26.13
N ARG A 72 22.66 33.18 25.04
CA ARG A 72 22.43 32.71 23.65
C ARG A 72 22.75 31.21 23.47
N PRO A 73 21.77 30.36 23.08
CA PRO A 73 22.04 28.96 22.75
C PRO A 73 22.88 28.79 21.49
N SER A 74 23.52 27.63 21.33
CA SER A 74 24.32 27.31 20.13
C SER A 74 23.41 27.02 18.93
N PRO A 75 23.66 27.58 17.73
CA PRO A 75 22.72 27.48 16.60
C PRO A 75 22.43 26.06 16.10
N GLY A 76 23.40 25.13 16.21
CA GLY A 76 23.29 23.78 15.63
C GLY A 76 22.44 22.77 16.41
N VAL A 77 22.00 23.11 17.63
CA VAL A 77 21.25 22.19 18.51
C VAL A 77 19.76 22.54 18.51
N ALA A 78 19.42 23.83 18.54
CA ALA A 78 18.04 24.31 18.57
C ALA A 78 17.23 23.99 17.29
N THR A 79 17.91 23.80 16.14
CA THR A 79 17.27 23.45 14.87
C THR A 79 16.68 22.04 14.91
N VAL A 80 17.52 21.03 15.21
CA VAL A 80 17.12 19.61 15.32
C VAL A 80 16.03 19.43 16.39
N GLN A 81 16.08 20.21 17.47
CA GLN A 81 15.10 20.15 18.56
C GLN A 81 13.72 20.76 18.20
N ALA A 82 13.67 21.73 17.30
CA ALA A 82 12.39 22.23 16.77
C ALA A 82 11.72 21.21 15.82
N GLU A 83 12.52 20.34 15.17
CA GLU A 83 11.99 19.28 14.31
C GLU A 83 11.33 18.15 15.10
N ALA A 84 11.77 17.87 16.33
CA ALA A 84 11.20 16.81 17.17
C ALA A 84 9.68 16.92 17.33
N PHE A 85 9.14 18.13 17.61
CA PHE A 85 7.69 18.33 17.71
C PHE A 85 6.97 18.07 16.37
N ARG A 86 7.58 18.46 15.24
CA ARG A 86 7.03 18.21 13.90
C ARG A 86 7.02 16.73 13.57
N TRP A 87 8.11 16.01 13.84
CA TRP A 87 8.23 14.58 13.59
C TRP A 87 7.27 13.79 14.50
N ALA A 88 7.12 14.20 15.76
CA ALA A 88 6.13 13.63 16.69
C ALA A 88 4.69 13.74 16.17
N VAL A 89 4.28 14.94 15.74
CA VAL A 89 2.93 15.17 15.21
C VAL A 89 2.70 14.38 13.91
N ASN A 90 3.67 14.39 12.98
CA ASN A 90 3.56 13.61 11.74
C ASN A 90 3.43 12.11 12.03
N ARG A 91 4.27 11.54 12.91
CA ARG A 91 4.27 10.10 13.23
C ARG A 91 3.03 9.67 14.01
N ALA A 92 2.51 10.53 14.89
CA ALA A 92 1.21 10.35 15.55
C ALA A 92 0.03 10.40 14.57
N MET A 93 0.10 11.27 13.56
CA MET A 93 -0.91 11.37 12.50
C MET A 93 -0.92 10.09 11.67
N SER A 94 0.24 9.63 11.16
CA SER A 94 0.35 8.35 10.47
C SER A 94 -0.14 7.16 11.30
N ALA A 95 0.14 7.15 12.61
CA ALA A 95 -0.36 6.10 13.49
C ALA A 95 -1.89 6.13 13.63
N ALA A 96 -2.50 7.31 13.73
CA ALA A 96 -3.96 7.49 13.77
C ALA A 96 -4.66 7.22 12.44
N GLU A 97 -3.98 7.44 11.31
CA GLU A 97 -4.47 7.17 9.96
C GLU A 97 -4.45 5.66 9.66
N LEU A 98 -3.30 4.99 9.90
CA LEU A 98 -3.20 3.54 9.75
C LEU A 98 -4.16 2.80 10.71
N THR A 99 -4.39 3.33 11.92
CA THR A 99 -5.40 2.80 12.88
C THR A 99 -6.83 2.69 12.30
N GLN A 100 -7.17 3.46 11.25
CA GLN A 100 -8.51 3.41 10.64
C GLN A 100 -8.66 2.28 9.61
N ILE A 101 -7.55 1.77 9.06
CA ILE A 101 -7.54 0.83 7.92
C ILE A 101 -6.81 -0.50 8.23
N ALA A 102 -6.06 -0.57 9.33
CA ALA A 102 -5.25 -1.73 9.69
C ALA A 102 -6.08 -3.01 9.93
N ALA A 103 -5.76 -4.04 9.16
CA ALA A 103 -6.33 -5.38 9.24
C ALA A 103 -5.33 -6.40 9.81
N SER A 104 -4.02 -6.26 9.56
CA SER A 104 -3.01 -7.25 9.92
C SER A 104 -2.34 -7.02 11.29
N GLU A 105 -1.80 -8.09 11.89
CA GLU A 105 -1.00 -8.01 13.13
C GLU A 105 0.24 -7.10 12.95
N GLU A 106 0.86 -7.09 11.77
CA GLU A 106 2.01 -6.22 11.48
C GLU A 106 1.61 -4.76 11.34
N GLU A 107 0.46 -4.44 10.74
CA GLU A 107 -0.06 -3.07 10.73
C GLU A 107 -0.32 -2.59 12.17
N TRP A 108 -0.89 -3.43 13.05
CA TRP A 108 -1.10 -3.09 14.47
C TRP A 108 0.20 -2.95 15.26
N ASN A 109 1.21 -3.78 15.02
CA ASN A 109 2.55 -3.62 15.59
C ASN A 109 3.28 -2.37 15.04
N THR A 110 3.04 -2.02 13.78
CA THR A 110 3.56 -0.80 13.13
C THR A 110 2.92 0.45 13.72
N ILE A 111 1.61 0.47 13.91
CA ILE A 111 0.88 1.52 14.65
C ILE A 111 1.44 1.67 16.07
N ALA A 112 1.65 0.57 16.80
CA ALA A 112 2.22 0.60 18.15
C ALA A 112 3.65 1.19 18.16
N THR A 113 4.44 0.87 17.15
CA THR A 113 5.81 1.41 16.96
C THR A 113 5.78 2.90 16.65
N TRP A 114 4.90 3.36 15.77
CA TRP A 114 4.77 4.79 15.44
C TRP A 114 4.23 5.60 16.61
N TRP A 115 3.29 5.08 17.41
CA TRP A 115 2.89 5.73 18.66
C TRP A 115 4.04 5.78 19.70
N GLN A 116 4.91 4.78 19.76
CA GLN A 116 6.13 4.82 20.58
C GLN A 116 7.08 5.93 20.09
N GLU A 117 7.43 5.94 18.81
CA GLU A 117 8.31 6.96 18.21
C GLU A 117 7.74 8.37 18.41
N ALA A 118 6.43 8.57 18.18
CA ALA A 118 5.77 9.84 18.43
C ALA A 118 5.84 10.26 19.91
N SER A 119 5.69 9.30 20.84
CA SER A 119 5.84 9.54 22.28
C SER A 119 7.28 9.96 22.63
N ASP A 120 8.28 9.34 22.02
CA ASP A 120 9.70 9.66 22.27
C ASP A 120 10.14 10.98 21.62
N PHE A 121 9.65 11.29 20.41
CA PHE A 121 9.83 12.60 19.80
C PHE A 121 9.15 13.72 20.62
N MET A 122 7.97 13.47 21.22
CA MET A 122 7.35 14.43 22.15
C MET A 122 8.19 14.64 23.41
N LYS A 123 8.75 13.58 24.02
CA LYS A 123 9.65 13.68 25.18
C LYS A 123 10.90 14.50 24.86
N ALA A 124 11.42 14.38 23.64
CA ALA A 124 12.63 15.05 23.17
C ALA A 124 12.45 16.57 22.86
N VAL A 125 11.21 17.08 22.90
CA VAL A 125 10.95 18.53 22.78
C VAL A 125 11.51 19.25 24.02
N PRO A 126 12.40 20.27 23.88
CA PRO A 126 12.98 20.96 25.02
C PRO A 126 11.99 21.95 25.66
N ASP A 127 12.24 22.27 26.94
CA ASP A 127 11.48 23.24 27.74
C ASP A 127 11.36 24.63 27.09
N SER A 128 12.40 25.06 26.38
CA SER A 128 12.43 26.32 25.63
C SER A 128 11.55 26.35 24.37
N HIS A 129 10.93 25.24 23.98
CA HIS A 129 10.09 25.17 22.78
C HIS A 129 8.65 25.66 23.07
N PRO A 130 8.04 26.54 22.25
CA PRO A 130 6.69 27.10 22.49
C PRO A 130 5.53 26.09 22.41
N LYS A 131 5.82 24.79 22.29
CA LYS A 131 4.86 23.68 22.40
C LYS A 131 5.25 22.63 23.45
N TYR A 132 6.24 22.90 24.31
CA TYR A 132 6.74 21.92 25.30
C TYR A 132 5.64 21.30 26.16
N GLU A 133 4.81 22.12 26.81
CA GLU A 133 3.72 21.62 27.68
C GLU A 133 2.72 20.74 26.91
N ILE A 134 2.42 21.10 25.65
CA ILE A 134 1.55 20.34 24.76
C ILE A 134 2.22 19.03 24.33
N ALA A 135 3.53 19.03 24.07
CA ALA A 135 4.28 17.84 23.73
C ALA A 135 4.26 16.84 24.89
N GLN A 136 4.67 17.28 26.08
CA GLN A 136 4.70 16.45 27.28
C GLN A 136 3.29 15.95 27.69
N SER A 137 2.22 16.73 27.46
CA SER A 137 0.86 16.24 27.73
C SER A 137 0.41 15.12 26.77
N ARG A 138 0.85 15.15 25.50
CA ARG A 138 0.49 14.11 24.50
C ARG A 138 1.28 12.80 24.69
N VAL A 139 2.40 12.81 25.43
CA VAL A 139 3.20 11.61 25.73
C VAL A 139 2.34 10.47 26.29
N SER A 140 1.47 10.76 27.25
CA SER A 140 0.60 9.76 27.90
C SER A 140 -0.50 9.24 26.98
N GLU A 141 -1.06 10.10 26.12
CA GLU A 141 -2.08 9.72 25.13
C GLU A 141 -1.47 8.80 24.06
N TYR A 142 -0.27 9.11 23.60
CA TYR A 142 0.45 8.27 22.64
C TYR A 142 0.86 6.92 23.27
N GLN A 143 1.16 6.88 24.57
CA GLN A 143 1.34 5.62 25.31
C GLN A 143 0.05 4.79 25.36
N SER A 144 -1.11 5.38 25.66
CA SER A 144 -2.39 4.65 25.63
C SER A 144 -2.80 4.19 24.23
N ASN A 145 -2.53 4.99 23.18
CA ASN A 145 -2.80 4.60 21.79
C ASN A 145 -1.86 3.46 21.33
N ARG A 146 -0.60 3.48 21.77
CA ARG A 146 0.35 2.37 21.62
C ARG A 146 -0.16 1.11 22.32
N GLU A 147 -0.60 1.21 23.57
CA GLU A 147 -1.14 0.07 24.34
C GLU A 147 -2.38 -0.52 23.65
N TYR A 148 -3.29 0.32 23.16
CA TYR A 148 -4.43 -0.11 22.34
C TYR A 148 -3.97 -0.89 21.10
N ALA A 149 -3.03 -0.36 20.33
CA ALA A 149 -2.48 -1.04 19.16
C ALA A 149 -1.76 -2.36 19.52
N GLN A 150 -1.05 -2.42 20.65
CA GLN A 150 -0.51 -3.69 21.16
C GLN A 150 -1.62 -4.69 21.55
N THR A 151 -2.75 -4.26 22.12
CA THR A 151 -3.88 -5.18 22.39
C THR A 151 -4.57 -5.67 21.12
N LYS A 152 -4.42 -4.96 20.00
CA LYS A 152 -4.87 -5.38 18.67
C LYS A 152 -3.92 -6.38 18.03
N ALA A 153 -2.61 -6.13 18.09
CA ALA A 153 -1.59 -7.07 17.62
C ALA A 153 -1.68 -8.41 18.40
N ASN A 154 -1.65 -8.36 19.74
CA ASN A 154 -1.73 -9.55 20.61
C ASN A 154 -3.09 -10.30 20.57
N ALA A 155 -4.04 -9.90 19.72
CA ALA A 155 -5.25 -10.66 19.44
C ALA A 155 -5.06 -11.71 18.32
N SER A 156 -3.95 -11.61 17.58
CA SER A 156 -3.42 -12.64 16.68
C SER A 156 -2.11 -13.20 17.24
N THR A 157 -1.75 -14.41 16.81
CA THR A 157 -0.50 -15.10 17.15
C THR A 157 -0.25 -16.21 16.13
N ILE A 158 0.96 -16.59 15.69
CA ILE A 158 2.36 -16.11 15.82
C ILE A 158 3.12 -16.84 14.69
N VAL A 159 4.18 -16.28 14.07
CA VAL A 159 5.43 -16.98 13.62
C VAL A 159 6.48 -15.95 13.16
N THR A 160 7.77 -16.26 13.30
CA THR A 160 8.92 -15.39 12.96
C THR A 160 9.78 -15.89 11.79
N ASP A 161 10.08 -14.99 10.84
CA ASP A 161 11.23 -14.88 9.89
C ASP A 161 11.90 -16.15 9.29
N PRO A 162 11.77 -16.35 7.97
CA PRO A 162 12.62 -17.21 7.12
C PRO A 162 13.20 -16.48 5.88
N SER A 163 13.25 -15.15 5.89
CA SER A 163 13.16 -14.23 4.73
C SER A 163 14.16 -14.41 3.54
N THR A 164 15.37 -14.92 3.74
CA THR A 164 16.41 -14.89 2.67
C THR A 164 16.23 -15.90 1.53
N ASN A 165 15.30 -16.86 1.66
CA ASN A 165 15.18 -18.02 0.75
C ASN A 165 13.75 -18.29 0.24
N LEU A 166 12.84 -17.33 0.32
CA LEU A 166 11.44 -17.47 -0.09
C LEU A 166 11.00 -16.33 -1.05
N TRP A 167 10.04 -16.62 -1.93
CA TRP A 167 9.36 -15.66 -2.81
C TRP A 167 7.87 -15.59 -2.50
N SER A 168 7.13 -14.62 -3.06
CA SER A 168 5.71 -14.39 -2.77
C SER A 168 4.93 -13.95 -4.02
N VAL A 169 3.61 -13.80 -3.89
CA VAL A 169 2.84 -12.90 -4.78
C VAL A 169 3.49 -11.50 -4.78
N GLY A 170 3.49 -10.84 -5.94
CA GLY A 170 4.20 -9.59 -6.22
C GLY A 170 5.72 -9.72 -6.42
N SER A 171 6.33 -10.89 -6.17
CA SER A 171 7.75 -11.13 -6.50
C SER A 171 7.98 -11.18 -8.01
N ARG A 172 9.22 -10.95 -8.48
CA ARG A 172 9.54 -11.03 -9.91
C ARG A 172 9.90 -12.45 -10.34
N LYS A 173 9.68 -12.75 -11.63
CA LYS A 173 10.14 -13.99 -12.28
C LYS A 173 11.62 -14.29 -11.99
N THR A 174 12.47 -13.27 -12.00
CA THR A 174 13.90 -13.39 -11.71
C THR A 174 14.18 -13.86 -10.29
N ASP A 175 13.38 -13.43 -9.30
CA ASP A 175 13.46 -13.92 -7.92
C ASP A 175 12.94 -15.34 -7.77
N VAL A 176 11.81 -15.68 -8.40
CA VAL A 176 11.30 -17.07 -8.43
C VAL A 176 12.36 -18.01 -9.00
N LEU A 177 12.95 -17.70 -10.15
CA LEU A 177 13.99 -18.54 -10.77
C LEU A 177 15.29 -18.59 -9.95
N ARG A 178 15.66 -17.49 -9.27
CA ARG A 178 16.82 -17.41 -8.38
C ARG A 178 16.66 -18.25 -7.11
N ILE A 179 15.45 -18.30 -6.57
CA ILE A 179 15.14 -18.96 -5.29
C ILE A 179 14.72 -20.41 -5.51
N GLN A 180 13.74 -20.65 -6.39
CA GLN A 180 13.19 -21.96 -6.70
C GLN A 180 14.15 -22.79 -7.55
N GLY A 181 14.77 -22.17 -8.55
CA GLY A 181 15.50 -22.83 -9.65
C GLY A 181 14.71 -22.79 -10.96
N PRO A 182 15.19 -23.47 -12.02
CA PRO A 182 14.46 -23.58 -13.29
C PRO A 182 13.17 -24.41 -13.14
N PRO A 183 12.11 -24.13 -13.93
CA PRO A 183 10.88 -24.92 -13.92
C PRO A 183 11.10 -26.34 -14.44
N SER A 184 10.25 -27.28 -14.02
CA SER A 184 10.32 -28.70 -14.40
C SER A 184 9.97 -28.97 -15.87
N ARG A 185 9.34 -28.00 -16.54
CA ARG A 185 8.99 -28.00 -17.96
C ARG A 185 8.94 -26.57 -18.51
N GLU A 186 8.90 -26.44 -19.83
CA GLU A 186 8.69 -25.14 -20.48
C GLU A 186 7.46 -24.40 -19.92
N PRO A 187 7.55 -23.07 -19.65
CA PRO A 187 6.42 -22.29 -19.19
C PRO A 187 5.28 -22.22 -20.20
N SER A 188 4.04 -22.31 -19.75
CA SER A 188 2.88 -21.98 -20.60
C SER A 188 2.82 -20.47 -20.77
N ARG A 189 2.85 -19.97 -22.02
CA ARG A 189 2.80 -18.53 -22.31
C ARG A 189 1.56 -18.14 -23.08
N TYR A 190 0.99 -17.00 -22.68
CA TYR A 190 -0.16 -16.37 -23.29
C TYR A 190 0.21 -14.90 -23.59
N ASP A 191 1.04 -14.68 -24.61
CA ASP A 191 1.65 -13.36 -24.92
C ASP A 191 0.65 -12.23 -25.25
N ALA A 192 -0.63 -12.57 -25.46
CA ALA A 192 -1.75 -11.64 -25.64
C ALA A 192 -2.52 -11.30 -24.35
N LEU A 193 -2.25 -12.02 -23.26
CA LEU A 193 -2.76 -11.78 -21.90
C LEU A 193 -1.63 -11.43 -20.92
N CYS A 194 -0.38 -11.36 -21.40
CA CYS A 194 0.83 -11.12 -20.61
C CYS A 194 1.10 -12.18 -19.53
N GLN A 195 0.41 -13.31 -19.62
CA GLN A 195 0.46 -14.39 -18.63
C GLN A 195 1.53 -15.43 -18.99
N GLU A 196 2.31 -15.82 -17.99
CA GLU A 196 3.25 -16.94 -18.04
C GLU A 196 3.03 -17.83 -16.81
N VAL A 197 2.91 -19.14 -17.01
CA VAL A 197 2.78 -20.13 -15.92
C VAL A 197 4.06 -20.96 -15.85
N LEU A 198 4.83 -20.75 -14.78
CA LEU A 198 5.94 -21.62 -14.41
C LEU A 198 5.38 -22.87 -13.74
N HIS A 199 6.08 -23.99 -13.93
CA HIS A 199 5.68 -25.29 -13.40
C HIS A 199 6.81 -25.89 -12.59
N PHE A 200 6.49 -26.38 -11.40
CA PHE A 200 7.40 -27.11 -10.53
C PHE A 200 6.68 -28.39 -10.14
N GLU A 201 6.88 -29.42 -10.97
CA GLU A 201 6.12 -30.69 -10.94
C GLU A 201 4.63 -30.44 -11.23
N ASN A 202 3.72 -30.63 -10.27
CA ASN A 202 2.30 -30.25 -10.37
C ASN A 202 2.05 -28.83 -9.84
N SER A 203 2.87 -28.33 -8.91
CA SER A 203 2.78 -26.95 -8.41
C SER A 203 3.02 -25.93 -9.54
N THR A 204 2.34 -24.77 -9.46
CA THR A 204 2.35 -23.72 -10.49
C THR A 204 2.62 -22.35 -9.90
N VAL A 205 3.23 -21.48 -10.71
CA VAL A 205 3.36 -20.05 -10.40
C VAL A 205 2.83 -19.28 -11.60
N GLU A 206 1.75 -18.54 -11.40
CA GLU A 206 1.12 -17.69 -12.41
C GLU A 206 1.71 -16.28 -12.32
N LEU A 207 2.21 -15.77 -13.43
CA LEU A 207 2.77 -14.43 -13.54
C LEU A 207 2.01 -13.60 -14.58
N SER A 208 1.78 -12.32 -14.29
CA SER A 208 1.40 -11.29 -15.26
C SER A 208 2.57 -10.34 -15.46
N ASN A 209 2.97 -10.09 -16.71
CA ASN A 209 4.02 -9.11 -17.06
C ASN A 209 5.37 -9.32 -16.32
N GLY A 210 5.66 -10.56 -15.91
CA GLY A 210 6.84 -10.95 -15.13
C GLY A 210 6.76 -10.74 -13.61
N ILE A 211 5.60 -10.32 -13.08
CA ILE A 211 5.24 -10.29 -11.65
C ILE A 211 4.44 -11.55 -11.32
N VAL A 212 4.73 -12.23 -10.21
CA VAL A 212 3.88 -13.30 -9.67
C VAL A 212 2.54 -12.70 -9.23
N THR A 213 1.43 -13.16 -9.81
CA THR A 213 0.07 -12.76 -9.39
C THR A 213 -0.62 -13.84 -8.56
N LYS A 214 -0.20 -15.10 -8.68
CA LYS A 214 -0.81 -16.23 -7.97
C LYS A 214 0.13 -17.45 -8.02
N TYR A 215 -0.08 -18.42 -7.12
CA TYR A 215 0.53 -19.74 -7.23
C TYR A 215 -0.45 -20.85 -6.82
N ASP A 216 -0.04 -22.09 -7.01
CA ASP A 216 -0.62 -23.29 -6.37
C ASP A 216 0.53 -24.21 -5.97
N ASP A 217 0.58 -24.62 -4.70
CA ASP A 217 1.65 -25.48 -4.16
C ASP A 217 1.15 -26.90 -3.85
N SER A 218 0.48 -27.51 -4.84
CA SER A 218 -0.08 -28.86 -4.73
C SER A 218 0.91 -29.91 -4.22
N ASP A 219 2.18 -29.84 -4.62
CA ASP A 219 3.22 -30.81 -4.21
C ASP A 219 4.00 -30.39 -2.95
N ARG A 220 3.75 -29.19 -2.39
CA ARG A 220 4.51 -28.60 -1.27
C ARG A 220 6.02 -28.48 -1.55
N ASN A 221 6.34 -28.09 -2.77
CA ASN A 221 7.70 -27.94 -3.28
C ASN A 221 8.09 -26.47 -3.54
N LEU A 222 7.13 -25.54 -3.51
CA LEU A 222 7.40 -24.11 -3.74
C LEU A 222 8.00 -23.46 -2.49
N LYS A 223 9.06 -22.67 -2.70
CA LYS A 223 9.69 -21.82 -1.68
C LYS A 223 8.91 -20.53 -1.49
N VAL A 224 7.63 -20.65 -1.14
CA VAL A 224 6.74 -19.52 -0.91
C VAL A 224 6.85 -19.00 0.52
N ALA A 225 6.86 -17.68 0.68
CA ALA A 225 6.47 -17.03 1.92
C ALA A 225 4.95 -17.25 2.09
N PRO A 226 4.46 -17.72 3.26
CA PRO A 226 3.03 -17.92 3.47
C PRO A 226 2.27 -16.59 3.34
N GLU A 227 1.06 -16.63 2.78
CA GLU A 227 0.29 -15.43 2.42
C GLU A 227 0.03 -14.50 3.61
N ASP A 228 -0.16 -15.05 4.81
CA ASP A 228 -0.37 -14.30 6.07
C ASP A 228 0.92 -13.87 6.80
N VAL A 229 2.12 -14.11 6.24
CA VAL A 229 3.40 -13.84 6.95
C VAL A 229 4.02 -12.50 6.54
N PRO A 230 4.17 -11.56 7.50
CA PRO A 230 5.06 -10.40 7.44
C PRO A 230 6.38 -10.68 6.72
N THR A 231 6.55 -10.13 5.53
CA THR A 231 7.77 -10.34 4.72
C THR A 231 8.88 -9.42 5.21
N THR A 232 9.37 -9.69 6.40
CA THR A 232 10.38 -8.87 7.06
C THR A 232 11.74 -9.02 6.35
N SER A 233 12.06 -8.05 5.50
CA SER A 233 13.36 -7.80 4.86
C SER A 233 13.69 -8.65 3.61
N PRO A 234 13.92 -8.01 2.46
CA PRO A 234 15.27 -7.90 1.92
C PRO A 234 16.10 -6.90 2.76
N SER A 235 17.43 -6.91 2.65
CA SER A 235 18.33 -5.98 3.35
C SER A 235 18.24 -4.52 2.83
N GLY A 236 17.07 -3.90 2.97
CA GLY A 236 16.83 -2.50 2.64
C GLY A 236 17.40 -1.56 3.69
N SER A 237 18.03 -0.47 3.25
CA SER A 237 18.36 0.66 4.13
C SER A 237 17.07 1.23 4.72
N PRO A 238 16.99 1.56 6.03
CA PRO A 238 15.77 2.07 6.67
C PRO A 238 15.33 3.46 6.17
N TYR A 239 16.01 4.00 5.16
CA TYR A 239 15.76 5.30 4.54
C TYR A 239 15.26 5.20 3.09
N VAL A 240 15.17 3.99 2.50
CA VAL A 240 14.68 3.77 1.12
C VAL A 240 13.84 2.48 0.99
N TRP A 241 12.87 2.49 0.07
CA TRP A 241 12.09 1.32 -0.38
C TRP A 241 12.42 0.99 -1.85
N THR A 242 11.97 -0.18 -2.33
CA THR A 242 12.25 -0.63 -3.70
C THR A 242 11.04 -1.35 -4.35
N LEU A 243 11.21 -1.91 -5.55
CA LEU A 243 10.19 -2.72 -6.21
C LEU A 243 9.96 -4.04 -5.44
N GLY A 244 8.71 -4.44 -5.24
CA GLY A 244 8.36 -5.63 -4.44
C GLY A 244 8.35 -5.42 -2.92
N SER A 245 8.78 -4.24 -2.43
CA SER A 245 8.51 -3.81 -1.05
C SER A 245 7.00 -3.82 -0.76
N THR A 246 6.62 -4.14 0.48
CA THR A 246 5.21 -4.08 0.92
C THR A 246 4.77 -2.65 1.18
N ARG A 247 3.47 -2.47 1.39
CA ARG A 247 2.85 -1.20 1.78
C ARG A 247 3.36 -0.70 3.14
N GLU A 248 3.63 -1.59 4.09
CA GLU A 248 4.24 -1.28 5.39
C GLU A 248 5.66 -0.78 5.22
N GLU A 249 6.46 -1.39 4.33
CA GLU A 249 7.81 -0.91 4.05
C GLU A 249 7.79 0.52 3.48
N VAL A 250 6.86 0.77 2.55
CA VAL A 250 6.63 2.09 1.99
C VAL A 250 6.23 3.07 3.09
N PHE A 251 5.20 2.81 3.89
CA PHE A 251 4.77 3.75 4.94
C PHE A 251 5.84 3.93 6.04
N ARG A 252 6.59 2.88 6.38
CA ARG A 252 7.70 2.92 7.36
C ARG A 252 8.78 3.90 6.95
N VAL A 253 9.14 3.90 5.67
CA VAL A 253 10.20 4.75 5.06
C VAL A 253 9.68 6.14 4.65
N GLN A 254 8.48 6.21 4.07
CA GLN A 254 7.94 7.38 3.37
C GLN A 254 6.95 8.20 4.22
N GLY A 255 6.24 7.58 5.18
CA GLY A 255 5.12 8.16 5.93
C GLY A 255 3.76 7.88 5.26
N THR A 256 2.68 8.51 5.77
CA THR A 256 1.36 8.43 5.11
C THR A 256 1.39 9.14 3.74
N PRO A 257 0.75 8.59 2.69
CA PRO A 257 0.44 9.35 1.48
C PRO A 257 -0.64 10.41 1.71
N ASP A 258 -0.61 11.49 0.94
CA ASP A 258 -1.64 12.55 0.93
C ASP A 258 -3.01 12.01 0.47
N ARG A 259 -3.01 10.90 -0.29
CA ARG A 259 -4.20 10.19 -0.77
C ARG A 259 -3.87 8.74 -1.13
N ILE A 260 -4.84 7.85 -0.92
CA ILE A 260 -4.85 6.49 -1.49
C ILE A 260 -5.97 6.39 -2.53
N SER A 261 -5.78 5.58 -3.56
CA SER A 261 -6.79 5.22 -4.56
C SER A 261 -6.77 3.72 -4.79
N SER A 262 -7.73 3.00 -4.21
CA SER A 262 -7.79 1.54 -4.23
C SER A 262 -8.81 1.00 -5.25
N TYR A 263 -8.51 -0.16 -5.80
CA TYR A 263 -9.32 -0.92 -6.76
C TYR A 263 -9.40 -2.37 -6.30
N GLU A 264 -10.28 -2.65 -5.33
CA GLU A 264 -10.42 -3.94 -4.65
C GLU A 264 -10.54 -5.13 -5.62
N SER A 265 -11.31 -5.00 -6.71
CA SER A 265 -11.50 -6.07 -7.69
C SER A 265 -10.26 -6.39 -8.56
N LEU A 266 -9.13 -5.70 -8.31
CA LEU A 266 -7.84 -5.89 -8.97
C LEU A 266 -6.69 -5.93 -7.94
N ASN A 267 -6.98 -5.97 -6.63
CA ASN A 267 -6.03 -5.86 -5.52
C ASN A 267 -5.01 -4.70 -5.67
N ARG A 268 -5.40 -3.60 -6.33
CA ARG A 268 -4.47 -2.55 -6.77
C ARG A 268 -4.69 -1.24 -6.05
N GLU A 269 -3.65 -0.70 -5.42
CA GLU A 269 -3.64 0.64 -4.82
C GLU A 269 -2.75 1.62 -5.59
N THR A 270 -3.03 2.91 -5.44
CA THR A 270 -2.11 3.99 -5.81
C THR A 270 -2.00 4.98 -4.65
N LEU A 271 -0.79 5.11 -4.12
CA LEU A 271 -0.43 6.03 -3.04
C LEU A 271 0.11 7.32 -3.67
N TYR A 272 -0.32 8.48 -3.17
CA TYR A 272 0.08 9.79 -3.70
C TYR A 272 0.91 10.57 -2.68
N TYR A 273 2.06 11.11 -3.10
CA TYR A 273 2.98 11.91 -2.28
C TYR A 273 3.32 13.20 -3.04
N GLY A 274 2.42 14.18 -2.97
CA GLY A 274 2.39 15.36 -3.82
C GLY A 274 2.21 14.99 -5.29
N ASN A 275 3.18 15.37 -6.13
CA ASN A 275 3.21 15.06 -7.56
C ASN A 275 3.83 13.69 -7.88
N SER A 276 4.20 12.90 -6.88
CA SER A 276 4.71 11.54 -7.04
C SER A 276 3.67 10.48 -6.68
N THR A 277 3.78 9.30 -7.28
CA THR A 277 2.90 8.15 -7.01
C THR A 277 3.68 6.87 -6.78
N ILE A 278 3.08 5.95 -6.03
CA ILE A 278 3.51 4.55 -5.89
C ILE A 278 2.31 3.68 -6.27
N GLU A 279 2.52 2.71 -7.15
CA GLU A 279 1.50 1.76 -7.61
C GLU A 279 1.78 0.42 -6.95
N LEU A 280 0.77 -0.17 -6.30
CA LEU A 280 0.87 -1.46 -5.63
C LEU A 280 -0.16 -2.42 -6.19
N THR A 281 0.22 -3.68 -6.35
CA THR A 281 -0.69 -4.80 -6.66
C THR A 281 -0.41 -5.91 -5.66
N ASP A 282 -1.44 -6.51 -5.07
CA ASP A 282 -1.31 -7.55 -4.04
C ASP A 282 -0.36 -7.10 -2.90
N ASP A 283 -0.62 -5.88 -2.41
CA ASP A 283 0.14 -5.14 -1.40
C ASP A 283 1.62 -4.79 -1.73
N ARG A 284 2.12 -5.10 -2.93
CA ARG A 284 3.54 -4.86 -3.27
C ARG A 284 3.74 -3.81 -4.33
N VAL A 285 4.80 -3.01 -4.18
CA VAL A 285 5.20 -1.97 -5.14
C VAL A 285 5.52 -2.56 -6.49
N THR A 286 4.61 -2.40 -7.45
CA THR A 286 4.75 -2.84 -8.84
C THR A 286 5.29 -1.71 -9.73
N GLY A 287 4.88 -0.46 -9.49
CA GLY A 287 5.30 0.73 -10.23
C GLY A 287 5.43 1.98 -9.35
N TYR A 288 5.99 3.06 -9.91
CA TYR A 288 6.05 4.37 -9.25
C TYR A 288 6.37 5.50 -10.24
N SER A 289 6.11 6.74 -9.80
CA SER A 289 6.47 7.97 -10.51
C SER A 289 7.02 8.99 -9.53
N ASN A 290 8.29 9.39 -9.64
CA ASN A 290 8.94 10.33 -8.73
C ASN A 290 9.03 11.76 -9.27
N LEU A 291 8.08 12.19 -10.11
CA LEU A 291 8.06 13.52 -10.73
C LEU A 291 8.00 14.66 -9.68
N GLY A 292 7.49 14.40 -8.47
CA GLY A 292 7.54 15.33 -7.34
C GLY A 292 8.86 15.36 -6.59
N ASN A 293 9.82 14.49 -6.91
CA ASN A 293 11.10 14.29 -6.21
C ASN A 293 10.95 14.04 -4.69
N SER A 294 9.80 13.51 -4.28
CA SER A 294 9.42 13.23 -2.89
C SER A 294 9.70 11.79 -2.46
N LEU A 295 9.86 10.84 -3.39
CA LEU A 295 9.95 9.42 -3.09
C LEU A 295 11.35 8.99 -2.67
N ARG A 296 11.42 8.25 -1.57
CA ARG A 296 12.61 7.56 -1.05
C ARG A 296 12.82 6.21 -1.72
N VAL A 297 12.91 6.20 -3.05
CA VAL A 297 13.09 4.98 -3.83
C VAL A 297 14.57 4.72 -4.16
N SER A 298 15.01 3.47 -4.03
CA SER A 298 16.27 2.99 -4.60
C SER A 298 16.03 1.67 -5.32
N VAL A 299 16.40 1.60 -6.59
CA VAL A 299 16.37 0.36 -7.38
C VAL A 299 17.80 -0.08 -7.63
N GLU A 300 18.27 -0.98 -6.77
CA GLU A 300 19.59 -1.60 -6.86
C GLU A 300 19.50 -2.91 -7.63
N ALA A 301 20.43 -3.13 -8.56
CA ALA A 301 20.58 -4.41 -9.23
C ALA A 301 21.45 -5.34 -8.37
N ALA A 302 20.97 -6.56 -8.11
CA ALA A 302 21.83 -7.63 -7.62
C ALA A 302 23.03 -7.81 -8.58
N ALA A 303 24.21 -8.10 -8.04
CA ALA A 303 25.49 -8.02 -8.76
C ALA A 303 25.73 -9.18 -9.76
N SER A 304 24.84 -9.33 -10.74
CA SER A 304 24.94 -10.29 -11.84
C SER A 304 26.05 -9.92 -12.80
N GLY A 305 26.94 -10.88 -13.06
CA GLY A 305 28.25 -10.66 -13.70
C GLY A 305 28.21 -10.42 -15.21
N ALA A 306 28.11 -9.16 -15.62
CA ALA A 306 28.60 -8.67 -16.90
C ALA A 306 29.08 -7.21 -16.74
N THR A 307 30.34 -6.92 -17.08
CA THR A 307 30.98 -5.61 -16.83
C THR A 307 30.78 -4.59 -17.94
N SER A 308 29.79 -4.77 -18.83
CA SER A 308 29.52 -3.82 -19.90
C SER A 308 29.08 -2.46 -19.33
N PRO A 309 29.69 -1.33 -19.75
CA PRO A 309 29.24 0.01 -19.40
C PRO A 309 28.01 0.46 -20.23
N PHE A 310 27.53 -0.37 -21.16
CA PHE A 310 26.36 -0.11 -22.00
C PHE A 310 25.41 -1.30 -22.06
N TRP A 311 24.10 -1.05 -22.16
CA TRP A 311 23.10 -2.06 -22.51
C TRP A 311 22.67 -1.93 -23.97
N THR A 312 21.99 -2.95 -24.48
CA THR A 312 21.57 -3.13 -25.87
C THR A 312 20.09 -3.57 -25.94
N ILE A 313 19.50 -3.61 -27.14
CA ILE A 313 18.22 -4.30 -27.34
C ILE A 313 18.42 -5.79 -27.01
N GLY A 314 17.48 -6.40 -26.28
CA GLY A 314 17.59 -7.76 -25.76
C GLY A 314 18.37 -7.92 -24.46
N SER A 315 18.99 -6.84 -23.93
CA SER A 315 19.53 -6.84 -22.55
C SER A 315 18.42 -7.06 -21.51
N GLN A 316 18.77 -7.57 -20.33
CA GLN A 316 17.80 -7.75 -19.25
C GLN A 316 17.55 -6.44 -18.51
N ARG A 317 16.38 -6.34 -17.86
CA ARG A 317 16.02 -5.26 -16.94
C ARG A 317 17.11 -4.95 -15.91
N GLU A 318 17.69 -5.98 -15.31
CA GLU A 318 18.74 -5.87 -14.29
C GLU A 318 20.05 -5.30 -14.85
N ASP A 319 20.36 -5.54 -16.13
CA ASP A 319 21.47 -4.89 -16.82
C ASP A 319 21.23 -3.37 -16.99
N VAL A 320 20.00 -2.97 -17.32
CA VAL A 320 19.61 -1.55 -17.39
C VAL A 320 19.76 -0.88 -16.03
N PHE A 321 19.24 -1.48 -14.94
CA PHE A 321 19.39 -0.93 -13.58
C PHE A 321 20.84 -0.87 -13.12
N ARG A 322 21.66 -1.91 -13.37
CA ARG A 322 23.10 -1.91 -13.03
C ARG A 322 23.85 -0.79 -13.74
N ILE A 323 23.43 -0.42 -14.96
CA ILE A 323 24.14 0.53 -15.82
C ILE A 323 23.61 1.97 -15.70
N GLN A 324 22.29 2.16 -15.50
CA GLN A 324 21.66 3.48 -15.39
C GLN A 324 21.36 3.91 -13.94
N GLY A 325 21.27 2.98 -13.00
CA GLY A 325 20.78 3.24 -11.65
C GLY A 325 19.25 3.29 -11.57
N THR A 326 18.73 4.03 -10.59
CA THR A 326 17.30 4.14 -10.32
C THR A 326 16.60 5.07 -11.33
N PRO A 327 15.55 4.62 -12.03
CA PRO A 327 14.74 5.49 -12.89
C PRO A 327 13.86 6.47 -12.10
N GLU A 328 13.39 7.50 -12.78
CA GLU A 328 12.45 8.51 -12.25
C GLU A 328 11.00 8.00 -12.25
N GLN A 329 10.65 7.13 -13.20
CA GLN A 329 9.35 6.47 -13.29
C GLN A 329 9.52 5.01 -13.73
N ILE A 330 8.73 4.11 -13.15
CA ILE A 330 8.49 2.74 -13.62
C ILE A 330 6.99 2.58 -13.77
N SER A 331 6.52 2.35 -15.00
CA SER A 331 5.10 2.12 -15.30
C SER A 331 4.94 0.74 -15.94
N LEU A 332 3.99 -0.04 -15.43
CA LEU A 332 3.57 -1.33 -15.98
C LEU A 332 2.24 -1.16 -16.73
N ASP A 333 2.20 -1.72 -17.94
CA ASP A 333 1.06 -1.71 -18.83
C ASP A 333 0.74 -3.16 -19.25
N ASP A 334 -0.03 -3.81 -18.39
CA ASP A 334 -0.46 -5.21 -18.56
C ASP A 334 -1.44 -5.39 -19.71
N SER A 335 -1.91 -4.31 -20.35
CA SER A 335 -2.70 -4.39 -21.59
C SER A 335 -1.84 -4.59 -22.84
N LEU A 336 -0.53 -4.30 -22.74
CA LEU A 336 0.45 -4.43 -23.84
C LEU A 336 1.67 -5.31 -23.48
N CYS A 337 1.70 -5.86 -22.27
CA CYS A 337 2.81 -6.63 -21.67
C CYS A 337 4.11 -5.82 -21.65
N ARG A 338 3.95 -4.55 -21.29
CA ARG A 338 4.98 -3.54 -21.43
C ARG A 338 5.36 -2.99 -20.07
N GLU A 339 6.63 -2.73 -19.90
CA GLU A 339 7.15 -1.86 -18.87
C GLU A 339 7.89 -0.69 -19.51
N VAL A 340 7.76 0.50 -18.92
CA VAL A 340 8.51 1.68 -19.32
C VAL A 340 9.30 2.22 -18.12
N LEU A 341 10.62 2.22 -18.24
CA LEU A 341 11.55 2.87 -17.30
C LEU A 341 11.89 4.26 -17.84
N ARG A 342 11.64 5.34 -17.08
CA ARG A 342 12.03 6.71 -17.49
C ARG A 342 13.25 7.22 -16.75
N TYR A 343 14.09 7.96 -17.45
CA TYR A 343 15.24 8.68 -16.93
C TYR A 343 15.17 10.12 -17.49
N GLY A 344 14.38 11.00 -16.85
CA GLY A 344 14.06 12.31 -17.42
C GLY A 344 13.33 12.19 -18.77
N ASN A 345 13.81 12.94 -19.77
CA ASN A 345 13.25 12.97 -21.12
C ASN A 345 13.64 11.75 -21.99
N SER A 346 13.94 10.60 -21.38
CA SER A 346 14.31 9.36 -22.07
C SER A 346 13.67 8.15 -21.41
N SER A 347 13.45 7.11 -22.19
CA SER A 347 12.76 5.91 -21.73
C SER A 347 13.32 4.64 -22.34
N VAL A 348 13.29 3.56 -21.56
CA VAL A 348 13.57 2.19 -22.00
C VAL A 348 12.27 1.41 -21.93
N GLU A 349 11.92 0.74 -23.02
CA GLU A 349 10.75 -0.13 -23.12
C GLU A 349 11.18 -1.59 -22.98
N LEU A 350 10.46 -2.35 -22.16
CA LEU A 350 10.71 -3.77 -21.93
C LEU A 350 9.43 -4.57 -22.10
N LYS A 351 9.57 -5.83 -22.54
CA LYS A 351 8.53 -6.85 -22.52
C LYS A 351 9.07 -8.11 -21.86
N ASN A 352 8.33 -8.67 -20.91
CA ASN A 352 8.70 -9.88 -20.16
C ASN A 352 10.12 -9.83 -19.53
N GLY A 353 10.58 -8.63 -19.14
CA GLY A 353 11.90 -8.39 -18.52
C GLY A 353 13.07 -8.14 -19.48
N LEU A 354 12.86 -8.17 -20.80
CA LEU A 354 13.88 -7.89 -21.83
C LEU A 354 13.63 -6.54 -22.51
N VAL A 355 14.70 -5.79 -22.78
CA VAL A 355 14.64 -4.52 -23.50
C VAL A 355 14.18 -4.73 -24.96
N THR A 356 13.04 -4.16 -25.32
CA THR A 356 12.47 -4.21 -26.68
C THR A 356 12.67 -2.92 -27.47
N GLY A 357 12.81 -1.78 -26.79
CA GLY A 357 12.97 -0.47 -27.43
C GLY A 357 13.49 0.59 -26.47
N TYR A 358 13.80 1.78 -27.00
CA TYR A 358 14.16 2.94 -26.19
C TYR A 358 13.94 4.24 -26.96
N ASP A 359 13.89 5.35 -26.22
CA ASP A 359 14.03 6.70 -26.76
C ASP A 359 15.04 7.50 -25.92
N ASN A 360 16.00 8.13 -26.58
CA ASN A 360 17.16 8.80 -25.98
C ASN A 360 17.15 10.34 -26.20
N LEU A 361 15.98 11.00 -26.28
CA LEU A 361 15.91 12.46 -26.45
C LEU A 361 16.72 13.26 -25.40
N GLY A 362 16.84 12.74 -24.17
CA GLY A 362 17.66 13.30 -23.09
C GLY A 362 19.17 13.06 -23.23
N ASN A 363 19.61 12.23 -24.19
CA ASN A 363 21.01 11.84 -24.43
C ASN A 363 21.74 11.29 -23.18
N ASN A 364 20.98 10.66 -22.27
CA ASN A 364 21.44 10.18 -20.97
C ASN A 364 21.36 8.65 -20.81
N LEU A 365 20.84 7.93 -21.80
CA LEU A 365 20.88 6.47 -21.82
C LEU A 365 22.27 5.98 -22.25
N ARG A 366 22.92 5.16 -21.41
CA ARG A 366 24.11 4.37 -21.77
C ARG A 366 23.70 3.15 -22.61
N VAL A 367 23.04 3.43 -23.72
CA VAL A 367 22.66 2.44 -24.72
C VAL A 367 23.72 2.36 -25.82
N ARG A 368 23.93 1.16 -26.34
CA ARG A 368 24.72 0.91 -27.55
C ARG A 368 23.86 0.20 -28.60
N VAL A 369 23.99 0.62 -29.85
CA VAL A 369 23.56 -0.15 -31.02
C VAL A 369 24.70 -1.12 -31.39
N GLU A 370 24.36 -2.36 -31.70
CA GLU A 370 25.30 -3.38 -32.20
C GLU A 370 25.28 -3.48 -33.73
#